data_AF-A0A538IT18-F1
#
_entry.id   AF-A0A538IT18-F1
#
_cell.length_a   1.000
_cell.length_b   1.000
_cell.length_c   1.000
_cell.angle_alpha   90.00
_cell.angle_beta   90.00
_cell.angle_gamma   90.00
#
_symmetry.space_group_name_H-M   'P 1'
#
loop_
_entity.id
_entity.type
_entity.pdbx_description
1 polymer ?
#
loop_
_entity_poly.entity_id
_entity_poly.type
_entity_poly.pdbx_seq_one_letter_code
_entity_poly.pdbx_strand_id
1 'polypeptide(L)'
;MRRPATVLTLLLLALSGCNGGTVDRHALKRDAEKVGSLASEGQLLANDVSRGASTKSFARVHAHELSRAASDLADSLATRRTAVGIEARVRRLSKLAGKVSGELEQLHLHPTDRVVAASLRQPLTKDADLADKLSK
;
A
#
# COMPACT_ATOMS: atom_id res chain seq x y z
N MET A 1 -4.80 -15.38 -47.50
CA MET A 1 -4.02 -14.12 -47.51
C MET A 1 -4.65 -13.14 -46.54
N ARG A 2 -3.88 -12.73 -45.51
CA ARG A 2 -3.75 -11.39 -44.87
C ARG A 2 -5.05 -10.58 -44.67
N ARG A 3 -5.45 -10.18 -43.45
CA ARG A 3 -4.67 -9.50 -42.39
C ARG A 3 -5.36 -9.61 -41.01
N PRO A 4 -4.65 -9.99 -39.92
CA PRO A 4 -4.98 -9.54 -38.58
C PRO A 4 -3.88 -8.55 -38.13
N ALA A 5 -4.13 -7.25 -38.26
CA ALA A 5 -3.15 -6.22 -37.95
C ALA A 5 -3.73 -5.13 -37.04
N THR A 6 -4.51 -5.54 -36.04
CA THR A 6 -5.13 -4.58 -35.10
C THR A 6 -5.44 -5.18 -33.73
N VAL A 7 -4.58 -6.06 -33.20
CA VAL A 7 -4.71 -6.54 -31.80
C VAL A 7 -3.39 -6.38 -31.01
N LEU A 8 -2.31 -5.89 -31.64
CA LEU A 8 -0.97 -5.88 -31.05
C LEU A 8 -0.58 -4.58 -30.32
N THR A 9 -1.53 -3.78 -29.83
CA THR A 9 -1.19 -2.47 -29.22
C THR A 9 -1.65 -2.30 -27.76
N LEU A 10 -2.43 -3.21 -27.20
CA LEU A 10 -2.87 -3.10 -25.79
C LEU A 10 -2.07 -3.93 -24.78
N LEU A 11 -1.14 -4.79 -25.23
CA LEU A 11 -0.39 -5.68 -24.33
C LEU A 11 0.91 -5.06 -23.77
N LEU A 12 1.23 -3.80 -24.10
CA LEU A 12 2.46 -3.13 -23.64
C LEU A 12 2.29 -2.35 -22.32
N LEU A 13 1.06 -2.18 -21.81
CA LEU A 13 0.81 -1.54 -20.51
C LEU A 13 0.84 -2.53 -19.33
N ALA A 14 1.04 -3.82 -19.58
CA ALA A 14 1.15 -4.85 -18.53
C ALA A 14 2.56 -4.97 -17.90
N LEU A 15 3.54 -4.16 -18.33
CA LEU A 15 4.93 -4.21 -17.86
C LEU A 15 5.26 -3.21 -16.74
N SER A 16 4.32 -2.40 -16.27
CA SER A 16 4.49 -1.56 -15.07
C SER A 16 4.40 -2.35 -13.75
N GLY A 17 4.28 -3.69 -13.81
CA GLY A 17 4.26 -4.59 -12.66
C GLY A 17 5.58 -5.32 -12.34
N CYS A 18 6.68 -5.07 -13.06
CA CYS A 18 7.98 -5.60 -12.66
C CYS A 18 8.67 -4.61 -11.72
N ASN A 19 8.43 -4.74 -10.42
CA ASN A 19 9.19 -4.04 -9.39
C ASN A 19 10.62 -4.64 -9.25
N GLY A 20 11.30 -4.88 -10.38
CA GLY A 20 12.60 -5.56 -10.50
C GLY A 20 13.76 -4.62 -10.79
N GLY A 21 13.56 -3.31 -10.62
CA GLY A 21 14.59 -2.27 -10.81
C GLY A 21 15.24 -1.83 -9.50
N THR A 22 16.35 -1.09 -9.61
CA THR A 22 16.99 -0.45 -8.46
C THR A 22 16.06 0.63 -7.89
N VAL A 23 15.88 0.66 -6.57
CA VAL A 23 15.21 1.77 -5.87
C VAL A 23 16.14 2.98 -5.88
N ASP A 24 15.82 3.97 -6.72
CA ASP A 24 16.42 5.30 -6.70
C ASP A 24 15.55 6.29 -5.91
N ARG A 25 15.94 7.57 -5.87
CA ARG A 25 15.20 8.60 -5.13
C ARG A 25 13.78 8.81 -5.66
N HIS A 26 13.59 8.70 -6.97
CA HIS A 26 12.29 8.91 -7.58
C HIS A 26 11.35 7.73 -7.31
N ALA A 27 11.87 6.50 -7.41
CA ALA A 27 11.17 5.29 -7.00
C ALA A 27 10.80 5.33 -5.51
N LEU A 28 11.76 5.71 -4.64
CA LEU A 28 11.50 5.86 -3.20
C LEU A 28 10.38 6.86 -2.92
N LYS A 29 10.36 8.02 -3.60
CA LYS A 29 9.29 9.01 -3.45
C LYS A 29 7.92 8.43 -3.82
N ARG A 30 7.81 7.79 -4.97
CA ARG A 30 6.53 7.18 -5.43
C ARG A 30 6.08 6.04 -4.51
N ASP A 31 7.01 5.19 -4.08
CA ASP A 31 6.70 4.11 -3.15
C ASP A 31 6.23 4.67 -1.79
N ALA A 32 6.81 5.78 -1.34
CA ALA A 32 6.39 6.47 -0.13
C ALA A 32 4.98 7.07 -0.27
N GLU A 33 4.69 7.76 -1.37
CA GLU A 33 3.34 8.25 -1.68
C GLU A 33 2.31 7.11 -1.72
N LYS A 34 2.70 5.94 -2.26
CA LYS A 34 1.85 4.75 -2.29
C LYS A 34 1.57 4.20 -0.89
N VAL A 35 2.58 4.08 -0.02
CA VAL A 35 2.37 3.71 1.40
C VAL A 35 1.43 4.69 2.10
N GLY A 36 1.63 5.99 1.88
CA GLY A 36 0.79 7.03 2.47
C GLY A 36 -0.67 6.95 2.00
N SER A 37 -0.90 6.66 0.72
CA SER A 37 -2.23 6.45 0.16
C SER A 37 -2.92 5.23 0.78
N LEU A 38 -2.22 4.10 0.90
CA LEU A 38 -2.78 2.88 1.51
C LEU A 38 -3.14 3.11 2.99
N ALA A 39 -2.29 3.79 3.74
CA ALA A 39 -2.57 4.15 5.13
C ALA A 39 -3.78 5.10 5.25
N SER A 40 -3.87 6.10 4.36
CA SER A 40 -4.99 7.04 4.32
C SER A 40 -6.31 6.37 3.97
N GLU A 41 -6.31 5.48 2.98
CA GLU A 41 -7.49 4.70 2.59
C GLU A 41 -7.92 3.73 3.71
N GLY A 42 -6.95 3.08 4.37
CA GLY A 42 -7.18 2.32 5.59
C GLY A 42 -7.82 3.15 6.70
N GLN A 43 -7.36 4.38 6.89
CA GLN A 43 -7.90 5.29 7.90
C GLN A 43 -9.36 5.65 7.60
N LEU A 44 -9.71 5.90 6.33
CA LEU A 44 -11.08 6.15 5.90
C LEU A 44 -11.96 4.93 6.16
N LEU A 45 -11.48 3.73 5.80
CA LEU A 45 -12.18 2.49 6.07
C LEU A 45 -12.39 2.27 7.58
N ALA A 46 -11.35 2.46 8.39
CA ALA A 46 -11.43 2.37 9.85
C ALA A 46 -12.45 3.37 10.42
N ASN A 47 -12.50 4.59 9.89
CA ASN A 47 -13.49 5.59 10.26
C ASN A 47 -14.92 5.14 9.91
N ASP A 48 -15.14 4.55 8.74
CA ASP A 48 -16.46 4.04 8.35
C ASP A 48 -16.90 2.83 9.18
N VAL A 49 -16.01 1.85 9.41
CA VAL A 49 -16.29 0.70 10.27
C VAL A 49 -16.59 1.15 11.71
N SER A 50 -15.81 2.07 12.27
CA SER A 50 -16.03 2.58 13.64
C SER A 50 -17.41 3.23 13.84
N ARG A 51 -17.96 3.83 12.79
CA ARG A 51 -19.30 4.46 12.78
C ARG A 51 -20.42 3.50 12.40
N GLY A 52 -20.10 2.25 12.03
CA GLY A 52 -21.08 1.33 11.45
C GLY A 52 -21.57 1.74 10.06
N ALA A 53 -20.81 2.57 9.35
CA ALA A 53 -21.12 3.09 8.02
C ALA A 53 -20.54 2.23 6.88
N SER A 54 -20.29 0.95 7.14
CA SER A 54 -19.76 -0.02 6.18
C SER A 54 -20.42 -1.38 6.37
N THR A 55 -20.34 -2.23 5.35
CA THR A 55 -20.81 -3.61 5.45
C THR A 55 -19.66 -4.54 5.80
N LYS A 56 -19.95 -5.65 6.51
CA LYS A 56 -18.95 -6.67 6.85
C LYS A 56 -18.16 -7.15 5.63
N SER A 57 -18.85 -7.42 4.52
CA SER A 57 -18.23 -7.94 3.30
C SER A 57 -17.30 -6.92 2.66
N PHE A 58 -17.74 -5.66 2.54
CA PHE A 58 -16.91 -4.59 1.99
C PHE A 58 -15.67 -4.38 2.87
N ALA A 59 -15.85 -4.18 4.17
CA ALA A 59 -14.74 -3.92 5.09
C ALA A 59 -13.70 -5.05 5.08
N ARG A 60 -14.16 -6.31 5.10
CA ARG A 60 -13.27 -7.47 5.08
C ARG A 60 -12.45 -7.57 3.79
N VAL A 61 -13.10 -7.48 2.63
CA VAL A 61 -12.40 -7.63 1.34
C VAL A 61 -11.51 -6.43 1.08
N HIS A 62 -12.02 -5.21 1.30
CA HIS A 62 -11.26 -4.00 1.04
C HIS A 62 -10.02 -3.91 1.94
N ALA A 63 -10.16 -4.18 3.25
CA ALA A 63 -9.01 -4.23 4.15
C ALA A 63 -7.97 -5.29 3.75
N HIS A 64 -8.42 -6.45 3.23
CA HIS A 64 -7.51 -7.49 2.73
C HIS A 64 -6.69 -7.02 1.52
N GLU A 65 -7.34 -6.39 0.54
CA GLU A 65 -6.66 -5.89 -0.66
C GLU A 65 -5.64 -4.80 -0.30
N LEU A 66 -6.01 -3.87 0.60
CA LEU A 66 -5.08 -2.86 1.11
C LEU A 66 -3.91 -3.51 1.87
N SER A 67 -4.20 -4.48 2.74
CA SER A 67 -3.20 -5.23 3.53
C SER A 67 -2.19 -5.94 2.61
N ARG A 68 -2.68 -6.65 1.59
CA ARG A 68 -1.84 -7.30 0.57
C ARG A 68 -1.00 -6.30 -0.21
N ALA A 69 -1.60 -5.22 -0.70
CA ALA A 69 -0.87 -4.20 -1.45
C ALA A 69 0.27 -3.56 -0.62
N ALA A 70 0.03 -3.34 0.67
CA ALA A 70 1.04 -2.84 1.60
C ALA A 70 2.14 -3.89 1.87
N SER A 71 1.78 -5.17 2.03
CA SER A 71 2.73 -6.28 2.21
C SER A 71 3.63 -6.45 0.99
N ASP A 72 3.05 -6.53 -0.21
CA ASP A 72 3.79 -6.70 -1.46
C ASP A 72 4.81 -5.54 -1.66
N LEU A 73 4.41 -4.33 -1.27
CA LEU A 73 5.30 -3.16 -1.32
C LEU A 73 6.42 -3.24 -0.27
N ALA A 74 6.11 -3.71 0.95
CA ALA A 74 7.10 -3.94 2.00
C ALA A 74 8.18 -4.94 1.57
N ASP A 75 7.76 -6.09 1.01
CA ASP A 75 8.64 -7.14 0.52
C ASP A 75 9.47 -6.67 -0.66
N SER A 76 8.85 -5.95 -1.59
CA SER A 76 9.56 -5.40 -2.73
C SER A 76 10.60 -4.35 -2.34
N LEU A 77 10.31 -3.49 -1.36
CA LEU A 77 11.29 -2.54 -0.83
C LEU A 77 12.41 -3.23 -0.04
N ALA A 78 12.13 -4.36 0.61
CA ALA A 78 13.13 -5.12 1.37
C ALA A 78 14.12 -5.86 0.47
N THR A 79 13.70 -6.28 -0.72
CA THR A 79 14.45 -7.18 -1.61
C THR A 79 15.09 -6.49 -2.81
N ARG A 80 14.50 -5.40 -3.31
CA ARG A 80 15.07 -4.66 -4.46
C ARG A 80 16.45 -4.08 -4.12
N ARG A 81 17.34 -4.11 -5.12
CA ARG A 81 18.59 -3.35 -5.07
C ARG A 81 18.28 -1.87 -4.81
N THR A 82 19.06 -1.22 -3.96
CA THR A 82 18.88 0.20 -3.63
C THR A 82 20.07 1.02 -4.11
N ALA A 83 19.82 2.23 -4.59
CA ALA A 83 20.88 3.18 -4.94
C ALA A 83 21.67 3.60 -3.69
N VAL A 84 22.96 3.89 -3.89
CA VAL A 84 23.85 4.24 -2.79
C VAL A 84 23.39 5.49 -2.05
N GLY A 85 23.37 5.43 -0.72
CA GLY A 85 23.09 6.57 0.15
C GLY A 85 21.62 6.80 0.51
N ILE A 86 20.70 5.90 0.13
CA ILE A 86 19.28 5.95 0.50
C ILE A 86 18.75 4.67 1.15
N GLU A 87 19.61 3.68 1.40
CA GLU A 87 19.27 2.35 1.91
C GLU A 87 18.56 2.42 3.26
N ALA A 88 18.97 3.34 4.13
CA ALA A 88 18.32 3.54 5.42
C ALA A 88 16.86 4.03 5.27
N ARG A 89 16.59 4.92 4.29
CA ARG A 89 15.24 5.40 4.01
C ARG A 89 14.38 4.30 3.38
N VAL A 90 14.92 3.54 2.44
CA VAL A 90 14.23 2.38 1.83
C VAL A 90 13.86 1.35 2.90
N ARG A 91 14.78 0.99 3.80
CA ARG A 91 14.48 0.08 4.92
C ARG A 91 13.41 0.63 5.87
N ARG A 92 13.42 1.94 6.16
CA ARG A 92 12.38 2.57 6.98
C ARG A 92 11.02 2.51 6.30
N LEU A 93 10.97 2.77 5.00
CA LEU A 93 9.73 2.71 4.23
C LEU A 93 9.19 1.27 4.14
N SER A 94 10.06 0.27 3.91
CA SER A 94 9.68 -1.14 3.93
C SER A 94 9.03 -1.54 5.26
N LYS A 95 9.65 -1.15 6.39
CA LYS A 95 9.08 -1.40 7.72
C LYS A 95 7.75 -0.69 7.94
N LEU A 96 7.62 0.55 7.46
CA LEU A 96 6.37 1.31 7.56
C LEU A 96 5.26 0.65 6.73
N ALA A 97 5.55 0.22 5.51
CA ALA A 97 4.61 -0.53 4.67
C ALA A 97 4.15 -1.84 5.36
N GLY A 98 5.07 -2.58 5.97
CA GLY A 98 4.74 -3.77 6.76
C GLY A 98 3.87 -3.48 7.98
N LYS A 99 4.11 -2.35 8.67
CA LYS A 99 3.27 -1.89 9.79
C LYS A 99 1.85 -1.56 9.31
N VAL A 100 1.72 -0.77 8.23
CA VAL A 100 0.43 -0.42 7.61
C VAL A 100 -0.32 -1.69 7.18
N SER A 101 0.37 -2.65 6.57
CA SER A 101 -0.21 -3.96 6.23
C SER A 101 -0.80 -4.65 7.47
N GLY A 102 -0.06 -4.72 8.58
CA GLY A 102 -0.55 -5.32 9.82
C GLY A 102 -1.75 -4.59 10.44
N GLU A 103 -1.81 -3.26 10.35
CA GLU A 103 -2.97 -2.48 10.80
C GLU A 103 -4.22 -2.73 9.92
N LEU A 104 -4.03 -2.82 8.61
CA LEU A 104 -5.09 -3.16 7.66
C LEU A 104 -5.58 -4.60 7.84
N GLU A 105 -4.67 -5.53 8.14
CA GLU A 105 -5.01 -6.91 8.46
C GLU A 105 -5.90 -7.01 9.70
N GLN A 106 -5.71 -6.16 10.71
CA GLN A 106 -6.62 -6.11 11.85
C GLN A 106 -8.05 -5.70 11.44
N LEU A 107 -8.21 -4.76 10.51
CA LEU A 107 -9.54 -4.44 9.95
C LEU A 107 -10.12 -5.62 9.16
N HIS A 108 -9.28 -6.37 8.45
CA HIS A 108 -9.71 -7.58 7.72
C HIS A 108 -10.22 -8.66 8.68
N LEU A 109 -9.49 -8.95 9.75
CA LEU A 109 -9.82 -9.97 10.74
C LEU A 109 -11.01 -9.57 11.62
N HIS A 110 -11.20 -8.25 11.84
CA HIS A 110 -12.26 -7.69 12.68
C HIS A 110 -13.13 -6.67 11.92
N PRO A 111 -13.79 -7.07 10.81
CA PRO A 111 -14.39 -6.15 9.84
C PRO A 111 -15.66 -5.44 10.32
N THR A 112 -16.17 -5.80 11.50
CA THR A 112 -17.33 -5.17 12.14
C THR A 112 -17.02 -4.69 13.56
N ASP A 113 -15.77 -4.86 14.02
CA ASP A 113 -15.38 -4.44 15.36
C ASP A 113 -15.10 -2.93 15.36
N ARG A 114 -16.00 -2.19 15.99
CA ARG A 114 -15.94 -0.73 16.05
C ARG A 114 -14.81 -0.24 16.95
N VAL A 115 -14.45 -0.99 17.98
CA VAL A 115 -13.39 -0.62 18.93
C VAL A 115 -12.03 -0.78 18.27
N VAL A 116 -11.81 -1.92 17.60
CA VAL A 116 -10.60 -2.14 16.79
C VAL A 116 -10.48 -1.05 15.72
N ALA A 117 -11.54 -0.82 14.94
CA ALA A 117 -11.52 0.20 13.90
C ALA A 117 -11.25 1.61 14.44
N ALA A 118 -11.87 2.00 15.57
CA ALA A 118 -11.60 3.29 16.20
C ALA A 118 -10.14 3.45 16.63
N SER A 119 -9.54 2.38 17.18
CA SER A 119 -8.16 2.39 17.66
C SER A 119 -7.12 2.57 16.54
N LEU A 120 -7.46 2.16 15.30
CA LEU A 120 -6.55 2.20 14.15
C LEU A 120 -6.54 3.54 13.39
N ARG A 121 -7.51 4.43 13.63
CA ARG A 121 -7.60 5.72 12.91
C ARG A 121 -6.35 6.59 13.08
N GLN A 122 -5.92 6.81 14.33
CA GLN A 122 -4.76 7.66 14.62
C GLN A 122 -3.44 7.01 14.16
N PRO A 123 -3.18 5.71 14.40
CA PRO A 123 -2.03 5.02 13.85
C PRO A 123 -1.90 5.17 12.32
N LEU A 124 -2.98 4.91 11.57
CA LEU A 124 -2.97 5.00 10.11
C LEU A 124 -2.74 6.44 9.61
N THR A 125 -3.31 7.46 10.27
CA THR A 125 -2.98 8.86 9.96
C THR A 125 -1.49 9.17 10.18
N LYS A 126 -0.92 8.75 11.32
CA LYS A 126 0.50 8.98 11.62
C LYS A 126 1.39 8.27 10.62
N ASP A 127 1.03 7.07 10.21
CA ASP A 127 1.79 6.30 9.23
C ASP A 127 1.75 6.95 7.84
N ALA A 128 0.60 7.54 7.45
CA ALA A 128 0.52 8.36 6.24
C ALA A 128 1.47 9.57 6.30
N ASP A 129 1.49 10.30 7.42
CA ASP A 129 2.39 11.45 7.61
C ASP A 129 3.88 11.05 7.62
N LEU A 130 4.20 9.88 8.19
CA LEU A 130 5.55 9.33 8.19
C LEU A 130 5.99 8.94 6.76
N ALA A 131 5.07 8.40 5.96
CA ALA A 131 5.34 8.08 4.56
C ALA A 131 5.63 9.36 3.76
N ASP A 132 4.83 10.42 3.92
CA ASP A 132 5.10 11.73 3.30
C ASP A 132 6.50 12.27 3.67
N LYS A 133 6.90 12.18 4.94
CA LYS A 133 8.25 12.59 5.38
C LYS A 133 9.35 11.76 4.72
N LEU A 134 9.12 10.47 4.48
CA LEU A 134 10.08 9.60 3.79
C LEU A 134 10.14 9.84 2.28
N SER A 135 9.19 10.58 1.71
CA SER A 135 9.15 10.95 0.29
C SER A 135 10.05 12.15 -0.06
N LYS A 136 10.42 12.94 0.95
CA LYS A 136 11.27 14.15 0.87
C LYS A 136 12.73 13.77 1.07
#